data_AF-A0A7J9WFD7-F1
#
_entry.id   AF-A0A7J9WFD7-F1
#
_cell.length_a   1.000
_cell.length_b   1.000
_cell.length_c   1.000
_cell.angle_alpha   90.00
_cell.angle_beta   90.00
_cell.angle_gamma   90.00
#
_symmetry.space_group_name_H-M   'P 1'
#
loop_
_entity.id
_entity.type
_entity.pdbx_description
1 polymer ?
#
loop_
_entity_poly.entity_id
_entity_poly.type
_entity_poly.pdbx_seq_one_letter_code
_entity_poly.pdbx_strand_id
1 'polypeptide(L)'
;MLGHQRGVAVIALGGYARRELCPASDVDVLLLHDGWHQTGLEALVERLCYPLWDARLSVGHAVRTPAEAVKDAGERIDSATAVLDRRLVAGDGGLADALTSRVQRWVRRRGAALAVQLAAADALRHQQDDTHPGMLEPDLKGGAGGLRDIHSLRWVAGWMVGEVGLDPLVAAGYLGATDRRR
;
A
#
# COMPACT_ATOMS: atom_id res chain seq x y z
N MET A 1 -17.75 1.74 -16.47
CA MET A 1 -16.38 1.38 -16.01
C MET A 1 -15.38 2.12 -16.88
N LEU A 2 -14.41 2.78 -16.26
CA LEU A 2 -13.32 3.46 -16.96
C LEU A 2 -12.58 2.44 -17.84
N GLY A 3 -12.88 2.39 -19.14
CA GLY A 3 -12.09 1.60 -20.10
C GLY A 3 -10.68 2.18 -20.23
N HIS A 4 -10.08 2.11 -21.42
CA HIS A 4 -8.81 2.79 -21.74
C HIS A 4 -8.96 4.34 -21.79
N GLN A 5 -9.62 4.95 -20.79
CA GLN A 5 -9.72 6.40 -20.67
C GLN A 5 -8.33 6.95 -20.38
N ARG A 6 -7.85 7.82 -21.26
CA ARG A 6 -6.56 8.50 -21.11
C ARG A 6 -6.64 9.59 -20.06
N GLY A 7 -5.54 9.80 -19.34
CA GLY A 7 -5.40 10.91 -18.38
C GLY A 7 -5.97 10.63 -16.99
N VAL A 8 -6.63 9.49 -16.76
CA VAL A 8 -7.11 9.05 -15.44
C VAL A 8 -6.97 7.54 -15.25
N ALA A 9 -6.55 7.09 -14.07
CA ALA A 9 -6.45 5.68 -13.71
C ALA A 9 -6.90 5.40 -12.27
N VAL A 10 -7.50 4.23 -12.04
CA VAL A 10 -7.84 3.73 -10.70
C VAL A 10 -6.83 2.67 -10.30
N ILE A 11 -6.12 2.92 -9.21
CA ILE A 11 -5.11 2.03 -8.65
C ILE A 11 -5.65 1.48 -7.33
N ALA A 12 -5.73 0.17 -7.18
CA ALA A 12 -5.95 -0.45 -5.88
C ALA A 12 -4.67 -0.32 -5.05
N LEU A 13 -4.81 -0.07 -3.75
CA LEU A 13 -3.72 -0.02 -2.77
C LEU A 13 -3.83 -1.14 -1.72
N GLY A 14 -2.75 -1.40 -1.00
CA GLY A 14 -2.74 -2.24 0.20
C GLY A 14 -3.33 -3.65 -0.03
N GLY A 15 -4.17 -4.09 0.91
CA GLY A 15 -4.80 -5.43 0.84
C GLY A 15 -5.64 -5.64 -0.43
N TYR A 16 -6.27 -4.58 -0.95
CA TYR A 16 -7.03 -4.68 -2.20
C TYR A 16 -6.12 -4.86 -3.42
N ALA A 17 -4.96 -4.20 -3.43
CA ALA A 17 -3.95 -4.43 -4.47
C ALA A 17 -3.44 -5.86 -4.44
N ARG A 18 -3.13 -6.37 -3.24
CA ARG A 18 -2.62 -7.74 -3.01
C ARG A 18 -3.67 -8.83 -3.22
N ARG A 19 -4.96 -8.48 -3.35
CA ARG A 19 -6.10 -9.43 -3.43
C ARG A 19 -6.26 -10.25 -2.14
N GLU A 20 -6.00 -9.62 -1.01
CA GLU A 20 -6.01 -10.21 0.33
C GLU A 20 -7.05 -9.53 1.24
N LEU A 21 -8.16 -9.06 0.66
CA LEU A 21 -9.23 -8.48 1.47
C LEU A 21 -9.91 -9.56 2.33
N CYS A 22 -10.05 -9.28 3.62
CA CYS A 22 -10.83 -10.07 4.57
C CYS A 22 -12.23 -9.44 4.74
N PRO A 23 -13.21 -10.16 5.32
CA PRO A 23 -14.46 -9.54 5.76
C PRO A 23 -14.20 -8.26 6.55
N ALA A 24 -14.99 -7.22 6.28
CA ALA A 24 -14.86 -5.88 6.86
C ALA A 24 -13.52 -5.15 6.59
N SER A 25 -12.71 -5.59 5.61
CA SER A 25 -11.55 -4.81 5.17
C SER A 25 -11.97 -3.58 4.37
N ASP A 26 -11.22 -2.50 4.54
CA ASP A 26 -11.34 -1.32 3.70
C ASP A 26 -10.89 -1.60 2.26
N VAL A 27 -11.56 -0.94 1.31
CA VAL A 27 -11.17 -0.89 -0.10
C VAL A 27 -10.41 0.41 -0.34
N ASP A 28 -9.09 0.33 -0.40
CA ASP A 28 -8.26 1.50 -0.66
C ASP A 28 -7.98 1.69 -2.16
N VAL A 29 -8.32 2.87 -2.67
CA VAL A 29 -8.10 3.25 -4.08
C VAL A 29 -7.41 4.59 -4.22
N LEU A 30 -6.45 4.66 -5.14
CA LEU A 30 -5.82 5.89 -5.59
C LEU A 30 -6.31 6.20 -7.00
N LEU A 31 -7.03 7.31 -7.15
CA LEU A 31 -7.38 7.88 -8.44
C LEU A 31 -6.21 8.74 -8.93
N LEU A 32 -5.49 8.23 -9.93
CA LEU A 32 -4.44 8.96 -10.62
C LEU A 32 -5.03 9.85 -11.71
N HIS A 33 -4.47 11.05 -11.87
CA HIS A 33 -4.70 11.92 -13.02
C HIS A 33 -3.39 12.52 -13.54
N ASP A 34 -3.39 13.00 -14.78
CA ASP A 34 -2.21 13.59 -15.42
C ASP A 34 -1.96 15.07 -15.10
N GLY A 35 -2.88 15.70 -14.37
CA GLY A 35 -2.84 17.11 -13.96
C GLY A 35 -3.54 18.08 -14.92
N TRP A 36 -3.85 17.65 -16.14
CA TRP A 36 -4.49 18.46 -17.19
C TRP A 36 -5.99 18.22 -17.26
N HIS A 37 -6.44 17.01 -16.93
CA HIS A 37 -7.86 16.63 -16.89
C HIS A 37 -8.44 16.72 -15.47
N GLN A 38 -8.52 17.92 -14.91
CA GLN A 38 -9.11 18.14 -13.58
C GLN A 38 -10.65 18.17 -13.60
N THR A 39 -11.24 18.57 -14.73
CA THR A 39 -12.69 18.65 -14.88
C THR A 39 -13.32 17.25 -14.82
N GLY A 40 -14.23 17.04 -13.88
CA GLY A 40 -14.98 15.78 -13.73
C GLY A 40 -14.31 14.71 -12.85
N LEU A 41 -13.18 15.01 -12.20
CA LEU A 41 -12.56 14.09 -11.22
C LEU A 41 -13.47 13.86 -10.01
N GLU A 42 -14.08 14.91 -9.45
CA GLU A 42 -15.01 14.79 -8.33
C GLU A 42 -16.20 13.89 -8.67
N ALA A 43 -16.88 14.17 -9.79
CA ALA A 43 -17.97 13.33 -10.27
C ALA A 43 -17.53 11.88 -10.55
N LEU A 44 -16.27 11.65 -10.93
CA LEU A 44 -15.74 10.31 -11.10
C LEU A 44 -15.51 9.60 -9.76
N VAL A 45 -14.96 10.32 -8.77
CA VAL A 45 -14.80 9.80 -7.40
C VAL A 45 -16.16 9.40 -6.83
N GLU A 46 -17.18 10.25 -6.96
CA GLU A 46 -18.54 9.94 -6.50
C GLU A 46 -19.10 8.68 -7.17
N ARG A 47 -19.03 8.59 -8.51
CA ARG A 47 -19.48 7.41 -9.26
C ARG A 47 -18.70 6.13 -8.92
N LEU A 48 -17.47 6.26 -8.42
CA LEU A 48 -16.67 5.13 -7.97
C LEU A 48 -17.02 4.73 -6.53
N CYS A 49 -17.14 5.71 -5.63
CA CYS A 49 -17.24 5.46 -4.19
C CYS A 49 -18.67 5.22 -3.73
N TYR A 50 -19.66 5.96 -4.24
CA TYR A 50 -21.06 5.84 -3.80
C TYR A 50 -21.60 4.41 -3.93
N PRO A 51 -21.42 3.69 -5.07
CA PRO A 51 -21.89 2.31 -5.17
C PRO A 51 -21.22 1.35 -4.17
N LEU A 52 -19.97 1.62 -3.78
CA LEU A 52 -19.25 0.80 -2.81
C LEU A 52 -19.75 1.07 -1.38
N TRP A 53 -20.00 2.35 -1.05
CA TRP A 53 -20.61 2.73 0.22
C TRP A 53 -22.06 2.24 0.34
N ASP A 54 -22.85 2.30 -0.74
CA ASP A 54 -24.21 1.74 -0.78
C ASP A 54 -24.20 0.22 -0.56
N ALA A 55 -23.16 -0.46 -1.02
CA ALA A 55 -22.89 -1.87 -0.72
C ALA A 55 -22.33 -2.11 0.69
N ARG A 56 -22.27 -1.07 1.54
CA ARG A 56 -21.74 -1.08 2.92
C ARG A 56 -20.26 -1.45 3.02
N LEU A 57 -19.49 -1.24 1.96
CA LEU A 57 -18.04 -1.36 2.01
C LEU A 57 -17.45 -0.06 2.55
N SER A 58 -16.41 -0.16 3.38
CA SER A 58 -15.58 0.98 3.73
C SER A 58 -14.59 1.25 2.60
N VAL A 59 -14.49 2.49 2.12
CA VAL A 59 -13.65 2.86 0.97
C VAL A 59 -12.77 4.04 1.35
N GLY A 60 -11.47 3.78 1.46
CA GLY A 60 -10.44 4.80 1.50
C GLY A 60 -10.12 5.26 0.07
N HIS A 61 -10.08 6.56 -0.17
CA HIS A 61 -9.67 7.06 -1.48
C HIS A 61 -8.78 8.30 -1.40
N ALA A 62 -7.92 8.45 -2.40
CA ALA A 62 -7.15 9.67 -2.64
C ALA A 62 -7.15 9.99 -4.14
N VAL A 63 -7.09 11.28 -4.47
CA VAL A 63 -6.96 11.77 -5.84
C VAL A 63 -5.62 12.50 -5.95
N ARG A 64 -4.72 12.02 -6.79
CA ARG A 64 -3.36 12.57 -6.91
C ARG A 64 -2.82 12.42 -8.32
N THR A 65 -1.89 13.27 -8.69
CA THR A 65 -0.93 12.97 -9.76
C THR A 65 0.10 11.93 -9.29
N PRO A 66 0.80 11.24 -10.22
CA PRO A 66 1.91 10.36 -9.85
C PRO A 66 3.01 11.05 -9.03
N ALA A 67 3.19 12.36 -9.19
CA ALA A 67 4.18 13.12 -8.43
C ALA A 67 3.71 13.37 -6.98
N GLU A 68 2.45 13.76 -6.81
CA GLU A 68 1.86 13.99 -5.48
C GLU A 68 1.72 12.69 -4.69
N ALA A 69 1.42 11.57 -5.33
CA ALA A 69 1.36 10.26 -4.67
C ALA A 69 2.71 9.89 -4.03
N VAL A 70 3.82 10.15 -4.72
CA VAL A 70 5.17 9.91 -4.17
C VAL A 70 5.56 10.96 -3.12
N LYS A 71 5.04 12.18 -3.24
CA LYS A 71 5.22 13.21 -2.21
C LYS A 71 4.55 12.78 -0.89
N ASP A 72 3.28 12.39 -0.93
CA ASP A 72 2.53 11.91 0.25
C ASP A 72 3.19 10.65 0.86
N ALA A 73 3.66 9.72 0.02
CA ALA A 73 4.45 8.57 0.46
C ALA A 73 5.75 8.96 1.19
N GLY A 74 6.31 10.13 0.91
CA GLY A 74 7.47 10.66 1.63
C GLY A 74 7.14 11.31 2.98
N GLU A 75 5.88 11.61 3.25
CA GLU A 75 5.41 12.30 4.46
C GLU A 75 4.85 11.33 5.50
N ARG A 76 4.26 10.20 5.06
CA ARG A 76 3.59 9.23 5.93
C ARG A 76 3.97 7.79 5.61
N ILE A 77 4.29 7.01 6.64
CA ILE A 77 4.69 5.60 6.47
C ILE A 77 3.55 4.72 5.93
N ASP A 78 2.30 5.02 6.29
CA ASP A 78 1.14 4.31 5.74
C ASP A 78 0.99 4.51 4.23
N SER A 79 1.30 5.71 3.75
CA SER A 79 1.28 6.03 2.32
C SER A 79 2.49 5.41 1.59
N ALA A 80 3.65 5.38 2.26
CA ALA A 80 4.85 4.70 1.77
C ALA A 80 4.62 3.21 1.52
N THR A 81 3.97 2.53 2.46
CA THR A 81 3.67 1.10 2.38
C THR A 81 2.54 0.83 1.38
N ALA A 82 1.49 1.66 1.38
CA ALA A 82 0.38 1.54 0.45
C ALA A 82 0.82 1.68 -1.02
N VAL A 83 1.74 2.60 -1.34
CA VAL A 83 2.19 2.79 -2.74
C VAL A 83 3.08 1.65 -3.24
N LEU A 84 3.72 0.87 -2.35
CA LEU A 84 4.41 -0.36 -2.73
C LEU A 84 3.41 -1.42 -3.20
N ASP A 85 2.33 -1.59 -2.44
CA ASP A 85 1.24 -2.50 -2.77
C ASP A 85 0.23 -1.81 -3.68
N ARG A 86 0.56 -1.71 -4.97
CA ARG A 86 -0.30 -1.05 -5.97
C ARG A 86 -0.64 -1.98 -7.12
N ARG A 87 -1.87 -1.86 -7.63
CA ARG A 87 -2.35 -2.61 -8.81
C ARG A 87 -3.29 -1.75 -9.64
N LEU A 88 -3.03 -1.64 -10.93
CA LEU A 88 -3.97 -1.00 -11.85
C LEU A 88 -5.28 -1.80 -11.89
N VAL A 89 -6.40 -1.12 -11.63
CA VAL A 89 -7.75 -1.69 -11.72
C VAL A 89 -8.38 -1.33 -13.06
N ALA A 90 -8.28 -0.06 -13.46
CA ALA A 90 -8.93 0.47 -14.65
C ALA A 90 -8.32 1.82 -15.08
N GLY A 91 -8.54 2.24 -16.34
CA GLY A 91 -8.06 3.52 -16.86
C GLY A 91 -6.67 3.46 -17.53
N ASP A 92 -5.96 4.58 -17.47
CA ASP A 92 -4.69 4.81 -18.18
C ASP A 92 -3.50 4.05 -17.57
N GLY A 93 -3.04 3.00 -18.27
CA GLY A 93 -1.85 2.25 -17.87
C GLY A 93 -0.57 3.10 -17.85
N GLY A 94 -0.48 4.13 -18.69
CA GLY A 94 0.67 5.04 -18.72
C GLY A 94 0.83 5.82 -17.41
N LEU A 95 -0.27 6.15 -16.73
CA LEU A 95 -0.21 6.77 -15.40
C LEU A 95 0.28 5.79 -14.33
N ALA A 96 -0.12 4.53 -14.40
CA ALA A 96 0.37 3.49 -13.51
C ALA A 96 1.88 3.26 -13.70
N ASP A 97 2.36 3.23 -14.94
CA ASP A 97 3.78 3.12 -15.28
C ASP A 97 4.57 4.35 -14.82
N ALA A 98 4.00 5.54 -14.98
CA ALA A 98 4.57 6.80 -14.52
C ALA A 98 4.70 6.86 -13.00
N LEU A 99 3.72 6.33 -12.25
CA LEU A 99 3.79 6.15 -10.80
C LEU A 99 4.87 5.13 -10.45
N THR A 100 4.88 3.96 -11.09
CA THR A 100 5.87 2.91 -10.85
C THR A 100 7.30 3.40 -11.01
N SER A 101 7.58 4.11 -12.10
CA SER A 101 8.90 4.70 -12.37
C SER A 101 9.31 5.75 -11.33
N ARG A 102 8.36 6.47 -10.74
CA ARG A 102 8.63 7.45 -9.67
C ARG A 102 8.88 6.77 -8.34
N VAL A 103 8.06 5.79 -7.97
CA VAL A 103 8.24 5.00 -6.75
C VAL A 103 9.60 4.32 -6.76
N GLN A 104 9.97 3.65 -7.86
CA GLN A 104 11.30 3.01 -7.97
C GLN A 104 12.45 4.00 -7.78
N ARG A 105 12.38 5.20 -8.38
CA ARG A 105 13.40 6.24 -8.19
C ARG A 105 13.45 6.75 -6.75
N TRP A 106 12.30 6.92 -6.12
CA TRP A 106 12.19 7.37 -4.75
C TRP A 106 12.73 6.32 -3.76
N VAL A 107 12.34 5.06 -3.93
CA VAL A 107 12.83 3.91 -3.14
C VAL A 107 14.35 3.79 -3.21
N ARG A 108 14.96 3.89 -4.40
CA ARG A 108 16.44 3.88 -4.51
C ARG A 108 17.15 4.96 -3.69
N ARG A 109 16.47 6.07 -3.39
CA ARG A 109 17.04 7.20 -2.63
C ARG A 109 16.68 7.16 -1.14
N ARG A 110 15.54 6.59 -0.79
CA ARG A 110 14.94 6.68 0.56
C ARG A 110 14.68 5.34 1.23
N GLY A 111 14.85 4.22 0.52
CA GLY A 111 14.43 2.88 0.96
C GLY A 111 14.99 2.48 2.33
N ALA A 112 16.29 2.68 2.55
CA ALA A 112 16.91 2.39 3.85
C ALA A 112 16.33 3.25 5.00
N ALA A 113 16.07 4.54 4.75
CA ALA A 113 15.46 5.42 5.75
C ALA A 113 14.00 5.01 6.05
N LEU A 114 13.25 4.60 5.03
CA LEU A 114 11.88 4.09 5.19
C LEU A 114 11.86 2.79 5.99
N ALA A 115 12.81 1.88 5.76
CA ALA A 115 12.92 0.64 6.51
C ALA A 115 13.18 0.91 8.01
N VAL A 116 14.04 1.89 8.34
CA VAL A 116 14.28 2.32 9.73
C VAL A 116 13.03 2.94 10.35
N GLN A 117 12.32 3.82 9.62
CA GLN A 117 11.07 4.42 10.08
C GLN A 117 9.98 3.38 10.35
N LEU A 118 9.86 2.38 9.47
CA LEU A 118 8.92 1.27 9.63
C LEU A 118 9.28 0.42 10.85
N ALA A 119 10.55 0.09 11.04
CA ALA A 119 10.99 -0.67 12.22
C ALA A 119 10.65 0.08 13.54
N ALA A 120 10.79 1.41 13.56
CA ALA A 120 10.39 2.21 14.71
C ALA A 120 8.86 2.21 14.93
N ALA A 121 8.07 2.28 13.85
CA ALA A 121 6.61 2.18 13.92
C ALA A 121 6.14 0.81 14.40
N ASP A 122 6.78 -0.28 13.95
CA ASP A 122 6.50 -1.64 14.37
C ASP A 122 6.82 -1.84 15.86
N ALA A 123 7.97 -1.34 16.32
CA ALA A 123 8.34 -1.40 17.73
C ALA A 123 7.34 -0.66 18.63
N LEU A 124 6.82 0.50 18.19
CA LEU A 124 5.79 1.23 18.91
C LEU A 124 4.47 0.46 18.96
N ARG A 125 4.07 -0.18 17.85
CA ARG A 125 2.87 -1.02 17.80
C ARG A 125 2.98 -2.21 18.75
N HIS A 126 4.10 -2.94 18.74
CA HIS A 126 4.31 -4.06 19.67
C HIS A 126 4.27 -3.62 21.14
N GLN A 127 4.85 -2.46 21.47
CA GLN A 127 4.76 -1.92 22.82
C GLN A 127 3.31 -1.64 23.25
N GLN A 128 2.48 -1.12 22.34
CA GLN A 128 1.06 -0.87 22.63
C GLN A 128 0.30 -2.18 22.86
N ASP A 129 0.58 -3.22 22.07
CA ASP A 129 -0.05 -4.53 22.25
C ASP A 129 0.38 -5.20 23.57
N ASP A 130 1.66 -5.11 23.93
CA ASP A 130 2.20 -5.67 25.18
C ASP A 130 1.63 -5.00 26.44
N THR A 131 1.05 -3.81 26.31
CA THR A 131 0.45 -3.05 27.43
C THR A 131 -1.00 -3.41 27.72
N HIS A 132 -1.55 -4.48 27.14
CA HIS A 132 -2.91 -4.98 27.43
C HIS A 132 -2.89 -6.26 28.30
N PRO A 133 -2.60 -6.17 29.62
CA PRO A 133 -2.71 -7.30 30.52
C PRO A 133 -4.18 -7.73 30.63
N GLY A 134 -4.53 -8.86 30.01
CA GLY A 134 -5.90 -9.40 29.97
C GLY A 134 -6.44 -9.71 28.58
N MET A 135 -5.64 -9.55 27.51
CA MET A 135 -6.02 -9.98 26.16
C MET A 135 -6.18 -11.51 26.11
N LEU A 136 -7.43 -11.99 26.12
CA LEU A 136 -7.76 -13.42 26.09
C LEU A 136 -7.64 -14.04 24.69
N GLU A 137 -7.67 -13.21 23.65
CA GLU A 137 -7.58 -13.63 22.24
C GLU A 137 -6.43 -12.92 21.53
N PRO A 138 -5.71 -13.60 20.63
CA PRO A 138 -4.58 -13.01 19.91
C PRO A 138 -5.05 -12.02 18.84
N ASP A 139 -4.43 -10.83 18.78
CA ASP A 139 -4.58 -9.94 17.62
C ASP A 139 -3.76 -10.50 16.44
N LEU A 140 -4.45 -11.14 15.51
CA LEU A 140 -3.84 -11.74 14.31
C LEU A 140 -3.34 -10.69 13.30
N LYS A 141 -3.81 -9.44 13.39
CA LYS A 141 -3.45 -8.38 12.43
C LYS A 141 -2.35 -7.49 12.98
N GLY A 142 -2.56 -6.92 14.16
CA GLY A 142 -1.70 -5.91 14.78
C GLY A 142 -0.68 -6.47 15.76
N GLY A 143 -0.97 -7.62 16.38
CA GLY A 143 -0.14 -8.24 17.41
C GLY A 143 1.28 -8.57 16.98
N ALA A 144 2.18 -8.70 17.96
CA ALA A 144 3.53 -9.22 17.72
C ALA A 144 3.49 -10.62 17.08
N GLY A 145 4.18 -10.78 15.95
CA GLY A 145 4.10 -11.98 15.11
C GLY A 145 2.86 -12.08 14.22
N GLY A 146 2.00 -11.07 14.21
CA GLY A 146 0.79 -11.00 13.40
C GLY A 146 1.04 -10.65 11.92
N LEU A 147 -0.05 -10.53 11.16
CA LEU A 147 0.01 -10.26 9.71
C LEU A 147 0.76 -8.98 9.36
N ARG A 148 0.71 -7.94 10.21
CA ARG A 148 1.42 -6.68 9.94
C ARG A 148 2.93 -6.86 9.93
N ASP A 149 3.49 -7.74 10.76
CA ASP A 149 4.93 -8.01 10.78
C ASP A 149 5.38 -8.66 9.47
N ILE A 150 4.56 -9.58 8.93
CA ILE A 150 4.79 -10.20 7.62
C ILE A 150 4.74 -9.14 6.51
N HIS A 151 3.76 -8.23 6.56
CA HIS A 151 3.69 -7.11 5.62
C HIS A 151 4.91 -6.20 5.73
N SER A 152 5.38 -5.90 6.94
CA SER A 152 6.57 -5.09 7.15
C SER A 152 7.81 -5.71 6.49
N LEU A 153 8.03 -7.02 6.65
CA LEU A 153 9.11 -7.72 5.95
C LEU A 153 8.98 -7.60 4.43
N ARG A 154 7.79 -7.79 3.89
CA ARG A 154 7.53 -7.64 2.44
C ARG A 154 7.83 -6.22 1.94
N TRP A 155 7.49 -5.19 2.71
CA TRP A 155 7.76 -3.80 2.36
C TRP A 155 9.24 -3.45 2.46
N VAL A 156 9.93 -3.94 3.49
CA VAL A 156 11.39 -3.82 3.61
C VAL A 156 12.08 -4.44 2.39
N ALA A 157 11.62 -5.60 1.92
CA ALA A 157 12.12 -6.19 0.68
C ALA A 157 11.94 -5.25 -0.52
N GLY A 158 10.75 -4.67 -0.67
CA GLY A 158 10.43 -3.70 -1.70
C GLY A 158 11.32 -2.46 -1.66
N TRP A 159 11.71 -2.01 -0.46
CA TRP A 159 12.54 -0.83 -0.29
C TRP A 159 14.04 -1.08 -0.38
N MET A 160 14.51 -2.23 0.08
CA MET A 160 15.93 -2.56 0.19
C MET A 160 16.44 -3.33 -1.03
N VAL A 161 15.63 -4.25 -1.56
CA VAL A 161 15.98 -5.18 -2.64
C VAL A 161 15.27 -4.82 -3.95
N GLY A 162 14.22 -4.00 -3.88
CA GLY A 162 13.52 -3.46 -5.06
C GLY A 162 12.33 -4.30 -5.53
N GLU A 163 12.04 -5.41 -4.85
CA GLU A 163 10.89 -6.27 -5.13
C GLU A 163 10.13 -6.58 -3.83
N VAL A 164 8.80 -6.42 -3.86
CA VAL A 164 7.94 -6.64 -2.70
C VAL A 164 7.67 -8.14 -2.56
N GLY A 165 7.96 -8.68 -1.39
CA GLY A 165 7.74 -10.10 -1.10
C GLY A 165 8.73 -10.62 -0.08
N LEU A 166 8.58 -11.89 0.33
CA LEU A 166 9.54 -12.54 1.21
C LEU A 166 10.66 -13.24 0.43
N ASP A 167 10.36 -13.74 -0.78
CA ASP A 167 11.35 -14.42 -1.64
C ASP A 167 12.58 -13.55 -1.98
N PRO A 168 12.43 -12.23 -2.24
CA PRO A 168 13.58 -11.35 -2.46
C PRO A 168 14.51 -11.26 -1.24
N LEU A 169 13.98 -11.36 -0.01
CA LEU A 169 14.80 -11.36 1.20
C LEU A 169 15.60 -12.66 1.35
N VAL A 170 15.03 -13.79 0.94
CA VAL A 170 15.75 -15.07 0.91
C VAL A 170 16.87 -15.02 -0.13
N ALA A 171 16.57 -14.53 -1.34
CA ALA A 171 17.55 -14.40 -2.41
C ALA A 171 18.71 -13.46 -2.03
N ALA A 172 18.43 -12.40 -1.26
CA ALA A 172 19.44 -11.47 -0.75
C ALA A 172 20.17 -11.95 0.52
N GLY A 173 19.79 -13.11 1.09
CA GLY A 173 20.41 -13.66 2.30
C GLY A 173 19.99 -12.99 3.61
N TYR A 174 18.96 -12.13 3.59
CA TYR A 174 18.40 -11.50 4.79
C TYR A 174 17.44 -12.41 5.56
N LEU A 175 16.87 -13.43 4.90
CA LEU A 175 15.96 -14.40 5.51
C LEU A 175 16.41 -15.83 5.19
N GLY A 176 16.39 -16.73 6.18
CA GLY A 176 16.70 -18.14 5.95
C GLY A 176 15.63 -18.83 5.10
N ALA A 177 16.02 -19.79 4.26
CA ALA A 177 15.07 -20.59 3.47
C ALA A 177 14.09 -21.40 4.35
N THR A 178 14.50 -21.73 5.58
CA THR A 178 13.65 -22.38 6.58
C THR A 178 12.62 -21.42 7.16
N ASP A 179 13.00 -20.16 7.40
CA ASP A 179 12.12 -19.13 7.96
C ASP A 179 11.03 -18.73 6.96
N ARG A 180 11.30 -18.82 5.66
CA ARG A 180 10.31 -18.55 4.59
C ARG A 180 9.13 -19.52 4.56
N ARG A 181 9.30 -20.75 5.09
CA ARG A 181 8.27 -21.82 5.09
C ARG A 181 7.40 -21.82 6.34
N ARG A 182 7.82 -21.11 7.39
CA ARG A 182 7.06 -20.95 8.64
C ARG A 182 6.08 -19.79 8.49
#